data_AF-A0A7W2T7Q5-F1
#
_entry.id   AF-A0A7W2T7Q5-F1
#
_cell.length_a   1.000
_cell.length_b   1.000
_cell.length_c   1.000
_cell.angle_alpha   90.00
_cell.angle_beta   90.00
_cell.angle_gamma   90.00
#
_symmetry.space_group_name_H-M   'P 1'
#
loop_
_entity.id
_entity.type
_entity.pdbx_description
1 polymer ?
#
loop_
_entity_poly.entity_id
_entity_poly.type
_entity_poly.pdbx_seq_one_letter_code
_entity_poly.pdbx_strand_id
1 'polypeptide(L)'
;MAIPAQDKGLEIILDLTDIEDSMIKSDLGKIRQILTNLVGNAIKFTNHGEIVITVKLITKKSNYGDELILHCQISDTGTGIPADKKKVLF
;
A
#
# COMPACT_ATOMS: atom_id res chain seq x y z
N MET A 1 -10.27 3.79 -10.39
CA MET A 1 -8.96 4.23 -10.92
C MET A 1 -8.22 3.01 -11.49
N ALA A 2 -8.83 2.32 -12.45
CA ALA A 2 -8.37 1.01 -12.94
C ALA A 2 -7.81 1.07 -14.37
N ILE A 3 -7.34 2.24 -14.83
CA ILE A 3 -6.90 2.43 -16.22
C ILE A 3 -5.38 2.73 -16.40
N PRO A 4 -4.59 3.25 -15.43
CA PRO A 4 -3.20 3.63 -15.77
C PRO A 4 -2.14 2.51 -15.72
N ALA A 5 -2.37 1.38 -15.04
CA ALA A 5 -1.37 0.32 -14.91
C ALA A 5 -1.39 -0.69 -16.07
N GLN A 6 -2.60 -1.07 -16.52
CA GLN A 6 -2.78 -2.03 -17.60
C GLN A 6 -2.32 -1.44 -18.94
N ASP A 7 -2.55 -0.14 -19.15
CA ASP A 7 -2.04 0.62 -20.31
C ASP A 7 -0.50 0.67 -20.34
N LYS A 8 0.15 0.60 -19.17
CA LYS A 8 1.61 0.53 -19.03
C LYS A 8 2.14 -0.92 -19.06
N GLY A 9 1.26 -1.93 -19.10
CA GLY A 9 1.65 -3.33 -18.97
C GLY A 9 2.28 -3.67 -17.60
N LEU A 10 1.96 -2.91 -16.55
CA LEU A 10 2.45 -3.17 -15.21
C LEU A 10 1.68 -4.33 -14.57
N GLU A 11 2.41 -5.25 -13.95
CA GLU A 11 1.81 -6.29 -13.12
C GLU A 11 1.46 -5.72 -11.75
N ILE A 12 0.24 -5.97 -11.28
CA ILE A 12 -0.18 -5.59 -9.92
C ILE A 12 -0.49 -6.86 -9.16
N ILE A 13 0.29 -7.09 -8.09
CA ILE A 13 0.15 -8.23 -7.21
C ILE A 13 -0.44 -7.74 -5.90
N LEU A 14 -1.55 -8.36 -5.48
CA LEU A 14 -2.18 -8.09 -4.21
C LEU A 14 -2.03 -9.32 -3.30
N ASP A 15 -1.18 -9.19 -2.29
CA ASP A 15 -0.92 -10.22 -1.29
C ASP A 15 -1.72 -9.91 -0.01
N LEU A 16 -2.81 -10.67 0.16
CA LEU A 16 -3.69 -10.64 1.34
C LEU A 16 -3.60 -11.94 2.14
N THR A 17 -2.55 -12.74 1.95
CA THR A 17 -2.45 -14.09 2.52
C THR A 17 -2.50 -14.08 4.06
N ASP A 18 -2.04 -13.00 4.67
CA ASP A 18 -2.04 -12.78 6.13
C ASP A 18 -3.26 -11.97 6.63
N ILE A 19 -4.36 -11.94 5.88
CA ILE A 19 -5.64 -11.36 6.34
C ILE A 19 -6.67 -12.47 6.51
N GLU A 20 -6.98 -12.78 7.76
CA GLU A 20 -8.04 -13.72 8.11
C GLU A 20 -9.39 -13.00 8.35
N ASP A 21 -9.36 -11.73 8.76
CA ASP A 21 -10.55 -10.92 9.02
C ASP A 21 -11.09 -10.28 7.74
N SER A 22 -12.31 -10.64 7.36
CA SER A 22 -12.98 -10.07 6.17
C SER A 22 -13.57 -8.68 6.39
N MET A 23 -13.70 -8.22 7.64
CA MET A 23 -14.32 -6.94 8.00
C MET A 23 -13.61 -6.27 9.16
N ILE A 24 -13.33 -4.97 9.01
CA ILE A 24 -12.68 -4.15 10.03
C ILE A 24 -13.47 -2.84 10.19
N LYS A 25 -13.73 -2.44 11.43
CA LYS A 25 -14.29 -1.11 11.71
C LYS A 25 -13.17 -0.07 11.72
N SER A 26 -13.24 0.88 10.80
CA SER A 26 -12.21 1.91 10.62
C SER A 26 -12.77 3.16 9.92
N ASP A 27 -11.93 4.18 9.73
CA ASP A 27 -12.23 5.29 8.82
C ASP A 27 -11.87 4.89 7.38
N LEU A 28 -12.87 4.37 6.67
CA LEU A 28 -12.75 3.93 5.28
C LEU A 28 -12.23 5.04 4.36
N GLY A 29 -12.62 6.29 4.61
CA GLY A 29 -12.23 7.44 3.79
C GLY A 29 -10.73 7.69 3.84
N LYS A 30 -10.18 7.73 5.06
CA LYS A 30 -8.74 7.94 5.28
C LYS A 30 -7.90 6.79 4.78
N ILE A 31 -8.28 5.54 5.06
CA ILE A 31 -7.54 4.36 4.58
C ILE A 31 -7.48 4.35 3.06
N ARG A 32 -8.63 4.56 2.40
CA ARG A 32 -8.68 4.63 0.94
C ARG A 32 -7.76 5.73 0.41
N GLN A 33 -7.82 6.93 0.98
CA GLN A 33 -6.98 8.06 0.54
C GLN A 33 -5.49 7.74 0.62
N ILE A 34 -5.03 7.20 1.76
CA ILE A 34 -3.62 6.81 1.96
C ILE A 34 -3.20 5.79 0.90
N LEU A 35 -3.95 4.70 0.76
CA LEU A 35 -3.64 3.64 -0.20
C LEU A 35 -3.64 4.15 -1.64
N THR A 36 -4.62 4.97 -2.02
CA THR A 36 -4.68 5.52 -3.38
C THR A 36 -3.52 6.45 -3.70
N ASN A 37 -3.02 7.20 -2.72
CA ASN A 37 -1.87 8.07 -2.93
C ASN A 37 -0.58 7.26 -3.13
N LEU A 38 -0.36 6.24 -2.29
CA LEU A 38 0.83 5.40 -2.38
C LEU A 38 0.84 4.54 -3.66
N VAL A 39 -0.28 3.88 -3.96
CA VAL A 39 -0.43 3.10 -5.20
C VAL A 39 -0.37 4.00 -6.44
N GLY A 40 -0.98 5.19 -6.38
CA GLY A 40 -0.90 6.18 -7.45
C GLY A 40 0.53 6.63 -7.73
N ASN A 41 1.34 6.83 -6.68
CA ASN A 41 2.76 7.13 -6.82
C ASN A 41 3.52 5.96 -7.46
N ALA A 42 3.31 4.73 -7.00
CA ALA A 42 3.93 3.54 -7.60
C ALA A 42 3.63 3.45 -9.10
N ILE A 43 2.35 3.51 -9.50
CA ILE A 43 1.95 3.48 -10.91
C ILE A 43 2.56 4.64 -11.70
N LYS A 44 2.65 5.83 -11.10
CA LYS A 44 3.23 7.01 -11.76
C LYS A 44 4.72 6.82 -12.07
N PHE A 45 5.50 6.27 -11.14
CA PHE A 45 6.96 6.21 -11.22
C PHE A 45 7.52 4.87 -11.72
N THR A 46 6.67 3.86 -11.90
CA THR A 46 7.02 2.60 -12.56
C THR A 46 6.59 2.63 -14.03
N ASN A 47 7.52 2.33 -14.92
CA ASN A 47 7.27 2.26 -16.37
C ASN A 47 7.15 0.81 -16.86
N HIS A 48 7.87 -0.12 -16.23
CA HIS A 48 7.85 -1.55 -16.51
C HIS A 48 8.13 -2.33 -15.23
N GLY A 49 7.67 -3.58 -15.18
CA GLY A 49 7.81 -4.46 -14.02
C GLY A 49 6.52 -4.55 -13.22
N GLU A 50 6.63 -4.56 -11.90
CA GLU A 50 5.53 -4.92 -11.01
C GLU A 50 5.36 -3.95 -9.84
N ILE A 51 4.15 -3.96 -9.30
CA ILE A 51 3.78 -3.30 -8.06
C ILE A 51 3.17 -4.36 -7.15
N VAL A 52 3.79 -4.58 -6.00
CA VAL A 52 3.33 -5.53 -4.99
C VAL A 52 2.70 -4.77 -3.83
N ILE A 53 1.45 -5.09 -3.53
CA ILE A 53 0.69 -4.54 -2.40
C ILE A 53 0.52 -5.67 -1.40
N THR A 54 1.20 -5.60 -0.26
CA THR A 54 1.10 -6.58 0.82
C THR A 54 0.36 -5.96 1.98
N VAL A 55 -0.64 -6.66 2.50
CA VAL A 55 -1.45 -6.20 3.61
C VAL A 55 -1.50 -7.27 4.69
N LYS A 56 -1.25 -6.88 5.94
CA LYS A 56 -1.28 -7.75 7.12
C LYS A 56 -2.04 -7.10 8.25
N LEU A 57 -2.70 -7.92 9.07
CA LEU A 57 -3.28 -7.48 10.34
C LEU A 57 -2.43 -8.03 11.49
N ILE A 58 -1.97 -7.12 12.35
CA ILE A 58 -1.15 -7.46 13.50
C ILE A 58 -1.96 -7.11 14.75
N THR A 59 -2.30 -8.13 15.54
CA THR A 59 -2.90 -7.94 16.85
C THR A 59 -1.83 -7.55 17.85
N LYS A 60 -1.92 -6.33 18.37
CA LYS A 60 -1.06 -5.83 19.43
C LYS A 60 -1.84 -5.88 20.75
N LYS A 61 -1.42 -6.76 21.64
CA LYS A 61 -1.98 -6.85 22.99
C LYS A 61 -1.62 -5.59 23.78
N SER A 62 -2.61 -5.01 24.46
CA SER A 62 -2.44 -3.85 25.34
C SER A 62 -3.25 -4.05 26.62
N ASN A 63 -2.84 -3.35 27.68
CA ASN A 63 -3.54 -3.38 28.98
C ASN A 63 -4.97 -2.81 28.91
N TYR A 64 -5.32 -2.15 27.80
CA TYR A 64 -6.63 -1.52 27.57
C TYR A 64 -7.48 -2.22 26.50
N GLY A 65 -7.09 -3.43 26.09
CA GLY A 65 -7.73 -4.20 25.02
C GLY A 65 -6.77 -4.47 23.86
N ASP A 66 -7.13 -5.42 23.00
CA ASP A 66 -6.34 -5.73 21.80
C ASP A 66 -6.50 -4.63 20.75
N GLU A 67 -5.38 -4.12 20.24
CA GLU A 67 -5.33 -3.17 19.13
C GLU A 67 -5.03 -3.91 17.84
N LEU A 68 -5.78 -3.62 16.78
CA LEU A 68 -5.47 -4.11 15.43
C LEU A 68 -4.63 -3.07 14.68
N ILE A 69 -3.46 -3.50 14.22
CA ILE A 69 -2.59 -2.70 13.37
C ILE A 69 -2.70 -3.22 11.95
N LEU A 70 -3.22 -2.38 11.06
CA LEU A 70 -3.19 -2.62 9.63
C LEU A 70 -1.82 -2.22 9.09
N HIS A 71 -1.00 -3.20 8.71
CA HIS A 71 0.28 -2.98 8.06
C HIS A 71 0.12 -3.13 6.54
N CYS A 72 0.26 -2.02 5.81
CA CYS A 72 0.22 -2.00 4.35
C CYS A 72 1.60 -1.63 3.80
N GLN A 73 2.12 -2.43 2.89
CA GLN A 73 3.34 -2.17 2.15
C GLN A 73 3.03 -2.09 0.65
N ILE A 74 3.54 -1.04 -0.01
CA ILE A 74 3.49 -0.90 -1.46
C ILE A 74 4.94 -0.91 -1.92
N SER A 75 5.31 -1.90 -2.72
CA SER A 75 6.63 -2.03 -3.33
C SER A 75 6.50 -1.90 -4.84
N ASP A 76 7.39 -1.15 -5.47
CA ASP A 76 7.40 -0.94 -6.92
C ASP A 76 8.81 -1.09 -7.50
N THR A 77 8.89 -1.39 -8.79
CA THR A 77 10.17 -1.52 -9.53
C THR A 77 10.53 -0.27 -10.33
N GLY A 78 10.04 0.90 -9.90
CA GLY A 78 10.25 2.17 -10.58
C GLY A 78 11.65 2.74 -10.42
N THR A 79 11.83 4.00 -10.82
CA THR A 79 13.14 4.68 -10.83
C THR A 79 13.72 4.95 -9.43
N GLY A 80 12.99 4.58 -8.37
CA GLY A 80 13.33 4.90 -7.00
C GLY A 80 13.24 6.39 -6.67
N ILE A 81 13.62 6.73 -5.44
CA ILE A 81 13.57 8.10 -4.92
C ILE A 81 15.00 8.62 -4.73
N PRO A 82 15.40 9.71 -5.40
CA PRO A 82 16.68 10.37 -5.18
C PRO A 82 16.91 10.76 -3.71
N ALA A 83 18.15 10.70 -3.23
CA ALA A 83 18.47 10.90 -1.80
C ALA A 83 18.15 12.31 -1.28
N ASP A 84 18.27 13.32 -2.12
CA ASP A 84 17.88 14.71 -1.86
C ASP A 84 16.36 14.86 -1.72
N LYS A 85 15.58 14.10 -2.51
CA LYS A 85 14.12 14.07 -2.43
C LYS A 85 13.61 13.33 -1.20
N LYS A 86 14.33 12.30 -0.72
CA LYS A 86 13.94 11.56 0.50
C LYS A 86 13.82 12.45 1.74
N LYS A 87 14.64 13.50 1.84
CA LYS A 87 14.68 14.41 3.01
C LYS A 87 13.47 15.35 3.11
N VAL A 88 12.70 15.49 2.03
CA VAL A 88 11.52 16.36 1.97
C VAL A 88 10.21 15.56 1.87
N LEU A 89 10.28 14.24 2.01
CA LEU A 89 9.10 13.40 2.15
C LEU A 89 8.59 13.52 3.59
N PHE A 90 7.34 13.97 3.71
CA PHE A 90 6.51 14.08 4.91
C PHE A 90 7.18 14.64 6.17
#